data_AF-A0A0P9F196-F1
#
_entry.id   AF-A0A0P9F196-F1
#
_cell.length_a   1.000
_cell.length_b   1.000
_cell.length_c   1.000
_cell.angle_alpha   90.00
_cell.angle_beta   90.00
_cell.angle_gamma   90.00
#
_symmetry.space_group_name_H-M   'P 1'
#
loop_
_entity.id
_entity.type
_entity.pdbx_description
1 polymer ?
#
loop_
_entity_poly.entity_id
_entity_poly.type
_entity_poly.pdbx_seq_one_letter_code
_entity_poly.pdbx_strand_id
1 'polypeptide(L)'
;MRYAAGPSTLVRRTSAPSFFTTSEPLVERSTESREASVARIKRAKLAAAKRALRETALHERGQRLLKRHIDEVNEREGVSKRDLERRAVFARALKRYRCGTDRVCAKAVTSPSDLPTNGRAFCNKITHICAVGCQPGYILASGTCIQSQPTCGPNTCGTTPNGVFLCSGGSVCTLACDTANGYVATNAGTCVNVETSPDNCGAAGTSCPGSYNGVGTAACRNRRCILSCPRGTTLRRTLDGQALYCYASDLARRGSSPSFTGSDPLVERRSPESRQASAARIKRAKVAAVKKLKRETAAHDEGQRLLKRHVDEVNAREGVSKRDLERRAVFARAIKRYRCGTDNVCLKAVTSPSDVPTNGLVYCNKVTHLCAVGCQPGFILAGGTCIASQPTCGPNTCGTTPNGAFLCSGAGVCTLVCDTANGYVASDANTCVNTFTSPTNCGALGVVCPPSYNGIGIPQCRNRACILFCPPGSYMRRTADRTRLYCYGLTVSA
;
A
#
# COMPACT_ATOMS: atom_id res chain seq x y z
N MET A 1 -87.10 32.05 4.04
CA MET A 1 -86.39 32.12 5.33
C MET A 1 -84.97 31.66 5.07
N ARG A 2 -83.96 32.48 4.72
CA ARG A 2 -83.25 33.57 5.43
C ARG A 2 -82.69 33.19 6.82
N TYR A 3 -81.40 33.54 6.97
CA TYR A 3 -80.46 33.50 8.11
C TYR A 3 -79.64 32.19 8.26
N ALA A 4 -78.33 32.20 8.52
CA ALA A 4 -77.31 33.25 8.54
C ALA A 4 -75.93 32.60 8.68
N ALA A 5 -74.91 33.23 8.09
CA ALA A 5 -73.50 32.92 8.31
C ALA A 5 -73.05 33.33 9.72
N GLY A 6 -72.22 32.48 10.36
CA GLY A 6 -71.48 32.77 11.59
C GLY A 6 -69.96 32.71 11.35
N PRO A 7 -69.16 33.57 12.00
CA PRO A 7 -67.82 33.94 11.53
C PRO A 7 -66.68 33.02 11.98
N SER A 8 -65.68 32.89 11.10
CA SER A 8 -64.39 32.24 11.31
C SER A 8 -63.51 32.99 12.31
N THR A 9 -63.18 32.35 13.43
CA THR A 9 -62.19 32.81 14.41
C THR A 9 -60.76 32.46 13.95
N LEU A 10 -60.02 33.47 13.49
CA LEU A 10 -58.57 33.44 13.27
C LEU A 10 -57.85 33.44 14.62
N VAL A 11 -57.33 32.29 15.05
CA VAL A 11 -56.43 32.18 16.21
C VAL A 11 -55.01 32.52 15.80
N ARG A 12 -54.58 33.73 16.17
CA ARG A 12 -53.20 34.23 16.06
C ARG A 12 -52.35 33.59 17.16
N ARG A 13 -51.58 32.53 16.84
CA ARG A 13 -50.54 32.00 17.73
C ARG A 13 -49.24 32.78 17.56
N THR A 14 -49.04 33.78 18.41
CA THR A 14 -47.73 34.34 18.73
C THR A 14 -47.25 33.74 20.05
N SER A 15 -46.20 32.93 20.01
CA SER A 15 -45.24 32.76 21.12
C SER A 15 -44.05 31.95 20.65
N ALA A 16 -42.91 32.61 20.51
CA ALA A 16 -41.60 31.98 20.44
C ALA A 16 -41.27 31.38 21.81
N PRO A 17 -40.73 30.16 21.90
CA PRO A 17 -40.23 29.66 23.17
C PRO A 17 -38.79 30.15 23.39
N SER A 18 -38.66 31.17 24.23
CA SER A 18 -37.42 31.50 24.92
C SER A 18 -37.21 30.48 26.05
N PHE A 19 -36.21 29.60 25.91
CA PHE A 19 -35.70 28.81 27.03
C PHE A 19 -34.21 29.09 27.19
N PHE A 20 -33.91 30.09 28.01
CA PHE A 20 -32.66 30.15 28.74
C PHE A 20 -32.97 30.06 30.23
N THR A 21 -32.10 29.31 30.91
CA THR A 21 -31.87 29.20 32.36
C THR A 21 -32.92 28.49 33.22
N THR A 22 -32.61 27.24 33.57
CA THR A 22 -32.60 26.85 34.98
C THR A 22 -31.48 25.83 35.19
N SER A 23 -30.61 26.15 36.12
CA SER A 23 -29.49 25.39 36.65
C SER A 23 -29.96 24.04 37.21
N GLU A 24 -29.64 22.95 36.52
CA GLU A 24 -29.63 21.61 37.11
C GLU A 24 -28.20 21.25 37.54
N PRO A 25 -28.02 20.62 38.71
CA PRO A 25 -26.70 20.18 39.15
C PRO A 25 -26.16 19.12 38.19
N LEU A 26 -24.92 19.34 37.75
CA LEU A 26 -24.09 18.37 37.05
C LEU A 26 -24.14 17.03 37.79
N VAL A 27 -24.98 16.11 37.31
CA VAL A 27 -24.85 14.70 37.63
C VAL A 27 -23.49 14.28 37.09
N GLU A 28 -22.54 14.10 38.00
CA GLU A 28 -21.25 13.45 37.77
C GLU A 28 -21.50 12.10 37.08
N ARG A 29 -21.57 12.10 35.75
CA ARG A 29 -21.47 10.89 34.95
C ARG A 29 -20.03 10.42 35.10
N SER A 30 -19.85 9.56 36.10
CA SER A 30 -18.58 9.06 36.61
C SER A 30 -17.58 8.74 35.49
N THR A 31 -16.35 9.16 35.73
CA THR A 31 -15.14 8.80 34.98
C THR A 31 -15.05 7.30 34.67
N GLU A 32 -15.62 6.48 35.56
CA GLU A 32 -15.81 5.02 35.44
C GLU A 32 -16.53 4.58 34.16
N SER A 33 -17.59 5.28 33.73
CA SER A 33 -18.38 4.89 32.55
C SER A 33 -17.60 5.10 31.23
N ARG A 34 -16.79 6.15 31.17
CA ARG A 34 -15.94 6.45 30.00
C ARG A 34 -14.78 5.47 29.90
N GLU A 35 -14.13 5.16 31.01
CA GLU A 35 -13.05 4.17 31.06
C GLU A 35 -13.55 2.77 30.65
N ALA A 36 -14.73 2.36 31.14
CA ALA A 36 -15.36 1.11 30.75
C ALA A 36 -15.67 1.04 29.24
N SER A 37 -16.14 2.15 28.63
CA SER A 37 -16.44 2.19 27.19
C SER A 37 -15.17 2.10 26.31
N VAL A 38 -14.10 2.80 26.70
CA VAL A 38 -12.81 2.77 26.01
C VAL A 38 -12.17 1.39 26.14
N ALA A 39 -12.26 0.77 27.33
CA ALA A 39 -11.81 -0.59 27.55
C ALA A 39 -12.55 -1.60 26.65
N ARG A 40 -13.87 -1.48 26.49
CA ARG A 40 -14.66 -2.33 25.57
C ARG A 40 -14.21 -2.17 24.11
N ILE A 41 -14.00 -0.95 23.63
CA ILE A 41 -13.56 -0.70 22.25
C ILE A 41 -12.14 -1.22 22.03
N LYS A 42 -11.22 -1.00 22.98
CA LYS A 42 -9.84 -1.54 22.90
C LYS A 42 -9.86 -3.07 22.87
N ARG A 43 -10.66 -3.72 23.72
CA ARG A 43 -10.83 -5.19 23.73
C ARG A 43 -11.40 -5.69 22.40
N ALA A 44 -12.41 -5.03 21.84
CA ALA A 44 -12.99 -5.39 20.55
C ALA A 44 -11.98 -5.26 19.40
N LYS A 45 -11.19 -4.18 19.36
CA LYS A 45 -10.15 -3.98 18.34
C LYS A 45 -9.02 -5.00 18.47
N LEU A 46 -8.57 -5.30 19.69
CA LEU A 46 -7.56 -6.34 19.93
C LEU A 46 -8.09 -7.73 19.56
N ALA A 47 -9.36 -8.03 19.85
CA ALA A 47 -9.98 -9.29 19.44
C ALA A 47 -10.06 -9.40 17.90
N ALA A 48 -10.46 -8.34 17.20
CA ALA A 48 -10.48 -8.29 15.74
C ALA A 48 -9.08 -8.46 15.13
N ALA A 49 -8.07 -7.77 15.66
CA ALA A 49 -6.69 -7.91 15.21
C ALA A 49 -6.13 -9.33 15.44
N LYS A 50 -6.42 -9.93 16.61
CA LYS A 50 -6.04 -11.32 16.90
C LYS A 50 -6.75 -12.33 15.98
N ARG A 51 -8.02 -12.09 15.63
CA ARG A 51 -8.74 -12.93 14.65
C ARG A 51 -8.10 -12.85 13.26
N ALA A 52 -7.83 -11.64 12.77
CA ALA A 52 -7.16 -11.44 11.48
C ALA A 52 -5.77 -12.12 11.41
N LEU A 53 -4.97 -12.03 12.48
CA LEU A 53 -3.67 -12.71 12.55
C LEU A 53 -3.77 -14.23 12.53
N ARG A 54 -4.81 -14.81 13.14
CA ARG A 54 -5.04 -16.26 13.10
C ARG A 54 -5.44 -16.71 11.70
N GLU A 55 -6.27 -15.94 11.02
CA GLU A 55 -6.69 -16.22 9.64
C GLU A 55 -5.50 -16.18 8.66
N THR A 56 -4.60 -15.19 8.79
CA THR A 56 -3.40 -15.14 7.95
C THR A 56 -2.44 -16.30 8.24
N ALA A 57 -2.27 -16.68 9.52
CA ALA A 57 -1.41 -17.80 9.90
C ALA A 57 -1.92 -19.14 9.35
N LEU A 58 -3.25 -19.38 9.35
CA LEU A 58 -3.85 -20.56 8.75
C LEU A 58 -3.63 -20.60 7.23
N HIS A 59 -3.79 -19.46 6.57
CA HIS A 59 -3.53 -19.33 5.14
C HIS A 59 -2.06 -19.63 4.79
N GLU A 60 -1.11 -19.07 5.54
CA GLU A 60 0.32 -19.34 5.35
C GLU A 60 0.66 -20.81 5.58
N ARG A 61 0.08 -21.45 6.60
CA ARG A 61 0.30 -22.87 6.87
C ARG A 61 -0.20 -23.74 5.71
N GLY A 62 -1.39 -23.45 5.19
CA GLY A 62 -1.94 -24.11 4.01
C GLY A 62 -1.03 -23.96 2.79
N GLN A 63 -0.50 -22.75 2.53
CA GLN A 63 0.42 -22.51 1.42
C GLN A 63 1.76 -23.24 1.57
N ARG A 64 2.33 -23.31 2.78
CA ARG A 64 3.59 -24.05 3.01
C ARG A 64 3.40 -25.56 2.81
N LEU A 65 2.24 -26.11 3.20
CA LEU A 65 1.89 -27.50 2.94
C LEU A 65 1.73 -27.75 1.44
N LEU A 66 0.99 -26.87 0.76
CA LEU A 66 0.84 -26.92 -0.69
C LEU A 66 2.19 -26.92 -1.39
N LYS A 67 3.11 -26.04 -0.99
CA LYS A 67 4.45 -26.00 -1.55
C LYS A 67 5.21 -27.32 -1.37
N ARG A 68 5.23 -27.88 -0.16
CA ARG A 68 5.88 -29.18 0.08
C ARG A 68 5.28 -30.30 -0.77
N HIS A 69 3.95 -30.33 -0.88
CA HIS A 69 3.28 -31.35 -1.67
C HIS A 69 3.53 -31.18 -3.17
N ILE A 70 3.68 -29.94 -3.67
CA ILE A 70 4.14 -29.67 -5.03
C ILE A 70 5.54 -30.25 -5.24
N ASP A 71 6.46 -30.00 -4.31
CA ASP A 71 7.83 -30.47 -4.43
C ASP A 71 7.88 -32.01 -4.43
N GLU A 72 7.11 -32.67 -3.55
CA GLU A 72 6.95 -34.14 -3.51
C GLU A 72 6.36 -34.72 -4.81
N VAL A 73 5.31 -34.09 -5.36
CA VAL A 73 4.69 -34.54 -6.61
C VAL A 73 5.65 -34.35 -7.77
N ASN A 74 6.35 -33.21 -7.84
CA ASN A 74 7.33 -32.95 -8.89
C ASN A 74 8.49 -33.95 -8.83
N GLU A 75 8.97 -34.30 -7.63
CA GLU A 75 10.01 -35.32 -7.44
C GLU A 75 9.51 -36.71 -7.88
N ARG A 76 8.29 -37.10 -7.50
CA ARG A 76 7.68 -38.37 -7.91
C ARG A 76 7.44 -38.48 -9.41
N GLU A 77 7.05 -37.37 -10.04
CA GLU A 77 6.83 -37.30 -11.49
C GLU A 77 8.14 -37.08 -12.29
N GLY A 78 9.29 -36.92 -11.61
CA GLY A 78 10.57 -36.64 -12.27
C GLY A 78 10.62 -35.31 -13.00
N VAL A 79 9.78 -34.34 -12.60
CA VAL A 79 9.66 -33.03 -13.26
C VAL A 79 10.85 -32.16 -12.88
N SER A 80 11.69 -31.83 -13.86
CA SER A 80 12.83 -30.96 -13.62
C SER A 80 12.41 -29.49 -13.55
N LYS A 81 13.28 -28.64 -12.97
CA LYS A 81 13.09 -27.18 -12.99
C LYS A 81 12.94 -26.64 -14.42
N ARG A 82 13.63 -27.24 -15.39
CA ARG A 82 13.57 -26.87 -16.81
C ARG A 82 12.18 -27.15 -17.40
N ASP A 83 11.53 -28.23 -16.98
CA ASP A 83 10.17 -28.57 -17.42
C ASP A 83 9.15 -27.58 -16.85
N LEU A 84 9.29 -27.19 -15.59
CA LEU A 84 8.45 -26.16 -14.98
C LEU A 84 8.59 -24.81 -15.69
N GLU A 85 9.83 -24.43 -16.03
CA GLU A 85 10.10 -23.20 -16.81
C GLU A 85 9.48 -23.28 -18.20
N ARG A 86 9.61 -24.43 -18.89
CA ARG A 86 8.98 -24.67 -20.19
C ARG A 86 7.46 -24.56 -20.10
N ARG A 87 6.82 -25.22 -19.13
CA ARG A 87 5.37 -25.14 -18.89
C ARG A 87 4.93 -23.70 -18.59
N ALA A 88 5.71 -22.93 -17.83
CA ALA A 88 5.41 -21.53 -17.56
C ALA A 88 5.52 -20.64 -18.81
N VAL A 89 6.48 -20.90 -19.69
CA VAL A 89 6.59 -20.24 -21.01
C VAL A 89 5.40 -20.60 -21.87
N PHE A 90 5.03 -21.88 -21.96
CA PHE A 90 3.87 -22.32 -22.71
C PHE A 90 2.57 -21.70 -22.19
N ALA A 91 2.33 -21.69 -20.88
CA ALA A 91 1.15 -21.08 -20.29
C ALA A 91 1.03 -19.58 -20.62
N ARG A 92 2.16 -18.87 -20.73
CA ARG A 92 2.19 -17.47 -21.21
C ARG A 92 1.91 -17.35 -22.70
N ALA A 93 2.44 -18.26 -23.51
CA ALA A 93 2.18 -18.30 -24.95
C ALA A 93 0.70 -18.61 -25.24
N LEU A 94 0.12 -19.54 -24.48
CA LEU A 94 -1.28 -19.96 -24.62
C LEU A 94 -2.25 -18.79 -24.39
N LYS A 95 -1.93 -17.86 -23.50
CA LYS A 95 -2.72 -16.63 -23.24
C LYS A 95 -2.83 -15.69 -24.46
N ARG A 96 -2.08 -15.92 -25.54
CA ARG A 96 -2.21 -15.15 -26.79
C ARG A 96 -3.35 -15.64 -27.67
N TYR A 97 -3.85 -16.85 -27.45
CA TYR A 97 -4.93 -17.43 -28.23
C TYR A 97 -6.29 -17.01 -27.66
N ARG A 98 -7.11 -16.40 -28.50
CA ARG A 98 -8.53 -16.17 -28.22
C ARG A 98 -9.33 -17.44 -28.50
N CYS A 99 -10.35 -17.69 -27.69
CA CYS A 99 -11.15 -18.89 -27.79
C CYS A 99 -12.63 -18.59 -27.57
N GLY A 100 -13.47 -19.36 -28.26
CA GLY A 100 -14.90 -19.49 -27.94
C GLY A 100 -15.24 -20.82 -27.26
N THR A 101 -14.38 -21.84 -27.41
CA THR A 101 -14.56 -23.19 -26.85
C THR A 101 -13.23 -23.79 -26.41
N ASP A 102 -13.28 -24.76 -25.50
CA ASP A 102 -12.10 -25.47 -24.99
C ASP A 102 -11.32 -26.20 -26.09
N ARG A 103 -11.99 -26.61 -27.18
CA ARG A 103 -11.36 -27.28 -28.34
C ARG A 103 -10.30 -26.41 -29.02
N VAL A 104 -10.48 -25.09 -29.06
CA VAL A 104 -9.48 -24.17 -29.63
C VAL A 104 -8.20 -24.19 -28.80
N CYS A 105 -8.34 -24.20 -27.48
CA CYS A 105 -7.20 -24.23 -26.57
C CYS A 105 -6.50 -25.58 -26.58
N ALA A 106 -7.24 -26.68 -26.67
CA ALA A 106 -6.67 -28.02 -26.82
C ALA A 106 -5.83 -28.15 -28.10
N LYS A 107 -6.28 -27.57 -29.23
CA LYS A 107 -5.52 -27.56 -30.49
C LYS A 107 -4.24 -26.71 -30.44
N ALA A 108 -4.20 -25.70 -29.57
CA ALA A 108 -3.02 -24.85 -29.38
C ALA A 108 -1.92 -25.54 -28.54
N VAL A 109 -2.21 -26.69 -27.94
CA VAL A 109 -1.22 -27.51 -27.21
C VAL A 109 -0.40 -28.29 -28.23
N THR A 110 0.87 -27.90 -28.38
CA THR A 110 1.80 -28.49 -29.33
C THR A 110 2.45 -29.79 -28.83
N SER A 111 2.57 -29.96 -27.52
CA SER A 111 3.12 -31.17 -26.91
C SER A 111 2.34 -31.52 -25.64
N PRO A 112 1.99 -32.80 -25.40
CA PRO A 112 1.36 -33.23 -24.15
C PRO A 112 2.16 -32.84 -22.89
N SER A 113 3.49 -32.79 -22.99
CA SER A 113 4.39 -32.39 -21.90
C SER A 113 4.35 -30.89 -21.55
N ASP A 114 3.74 -30.05 -22.39
CA ASP A 114 3.53 -28.63 -22.11
C ASP A 114 2.41 -28.41 -21.07
N LEU A 115 1.60 -29.43 -20.81
CA LEU A 115 0.63 -29.48 -19.72
C LEU A 115 1.19 -30.33 -18.57
N PRO A 116 0.86 -30.01 -17.31
CA PRO A 116 1.12 -30.93 -16.21
C PRO A 116 0.29 -32.20 -16.34
N THR A 117 0.70 -33.25 -15.65
CA THR A 117 -0.12 -34.45 -15.43
C THR A 117 -1.48 -34.04 -14.87
N ASN A 118 -2.59 -34.57 -15.40
CA ASN A 118 -3.97 -34.13 -15.10
C ASN A 118 -4.27 -32.66 -15.46
N GLY A 119 -3.41 -32.02 -16.24
CA GLY A 119 -3.59 -30.68 -16.80
C GLY A 119 -4.47 -30.70 -18.05
N ARG A 120 -5.14 -29.59 -18.31
CA ARG A 120 -5.89 -29.33 -19.55
C ARG A 120 -5.78 -27.88 -19.98
N ALA A 121 -5.77 -27.66 -21.28
CA ALA A 121 -6.01 -26.32 -21.83
C ALA A 121 -7.53 -26.07 -21.92
N PHE A 122 -8.00 -24.96 -21.39
CA PHE A 122 -9.42 -24.60 -21.41
C PHE A 122 -9.62 -23.14 -21.80
N CYS A 123 -10.82 -22.82 -22.26
CA CYS A 123 -11.19 -21.47 -22.61
C CYS A 123 -11.77 -20.75 -21.40
N ASN A 124 -11.13 -19.66 -20.97
CA ASN A 124 -11.69 -18.83 -19.93
C ASN A 124 -12.90 -18.06 -20.50
N LYS A 125 -14.10 -18.40 -20.02
CA LYS A 125 -15.37 -17.82 -20.49
C LYS A 125 -15.50 -16.32 -20.26
N ILE A 126 -14.75 -15.76 -19.31
CA ILE A 126 -14.80 -14.32 -18.98
C ILE A 126 -13.86 -13.54 -19.89
N THR A 127 -12.64 -14.03 -20.07
CA THR A 127 -11.60 -13.31 -20.82
C THR A 127 -11.53 -13.72 -22.30
N HIS A 128 -12.22 -14.79 -22.69
CA HIS A 128 -12.15 -15.42 -24.02
C HIS A 128 -10.71 -15.74 -24.45
N ILE A 129 -9.86 -16.06 -23.48
CA ILE A 129 -8.44 -16.37 -23.66
C ILE A 129 -8.16 -17.79 -23.17
N CYS A 130 -7.32 -18.52 -23.89
CA CYS A 130 -6.89 -19.84 -23.48
C CYS A 130 -6.01 -19.79 -22.23
N ALA A 131 -6.26 -20.72 -21.32
CA ALA A 131 -5.50 -20.89 -20.08
C ALA A 131 -5.17 -22.36 -19.84
N VAL A 132 -4.11 -22.59 -19.08
CA VAL A 132 -3.81 -23.90 -18.51
C VAL A 132 -4.60 -24.03 -17.21
N GLY A 133 -5.29 -25.15 -17.04
CA GLY A 133 -5.97 -25.53 -15.81
C GLY A 133 -5.80 -27.02 -15.55
N CYS A 134 -6.54 -27.54 -14.59
CA CYS A 134 -6.53 -28.97 -14.27
C CYS A 134 -7.87 -29.62 -14.58
N GLN A 135 -7.87 -30.94 -14.63
CA GLN A 135 -9.08 -31.75 -14.66
C GLN A 135 -9.90 -31.55 -13.37
N PRO A 136 -11.22 -31.81 -13.38
CA PRO A 136 -12.05 -31.77 -12.18
C PRO A 136 -11.45 -32.61 -11.05
N GLY A 137 -11.44 -32.08 -9.82
CA GLY A 137 -10.82 -32.73 -8.65
C GLY A 137 -9.35 -32.37 -8.42
N TYR A 138 -8.74 -31.59 -9.32
CA TYR A 138 -7.37 -31.09 -9.20
C TYR A 138 -7.32 -29.56 -9.21
N ILE A 139 -6.32 -28.97 -8.55
CA ILE A 139 -6.01 -27.54 -8.64
C ILE A 139 -4.63 -27.32 -9.26
N LEU A 140 -4.50 -26.23 -10.02
CA LEU A 140 -3.22 -25.84 -10.61
C LEU A 140 -2.43 -25.01 -9.59
N ALA A 141 -1.31 -25.54 -9.11
CA ALA A 141 -0.41 -24.81 -8.23
C ALA A 141 1.04 -24.96 -8.71
N SER A 142 1.71 -23.82 -8.91
CA SER A 142 3.09 -23.74 -9.42
C SER A 142 3.37 -24.55 -10.70
N GLY A 143 2.37 -24.70 -11.57
CA GLY A 143 2.51 -25.45 -12.82
C GLY A 143 2.29 -26.96 -12.71
N THR A 144 1.78 -27.44 -11.58
CA THR A 144 1.44 -28.85 -11.32
C THR A 144 -0.01 -28.97 -10.87
N CYS A 145 -0.70 -30.05 -11.28
CA CYS A 145 -2.07 -30.32 -10.87
C CYS A 145 -2.10 -31.24 -9.65
N ILE A 146 -2.68 -30.76 -8.55
CA ILE A 146 -2.68 -31.46 -7.27
C ILE A 146 -4.09 -31.92 -6.95
N GLN A 147 -4.23 -33.18 -6.58
CA GLN A 147 -5.50 -33.76 -6.15
C GLN A 147 -5.78 -33.44 -4.68
N SER A 148 -7.05 -33.24 -4.34
CA SER A 148 -7.46 -33.20 -2.93
C SER A 148 -7.30 -34.57 -2.28
N GLN A 149 -6.67 -34.61 -1.10
CA GLN A 149 -6.64 -35.82 -0.28
C GLN A 149 -8.05 -36.06 0.29
N PRO A 150 -8.67 -37.24 0.04
CA PRO A 150 -10.00 -37.54 0.56
C PRO A 150 -9.98 -37.86 2.06
N THR A 151 -8.85 -38.34 2.58
CA THR A 151 -8.68 -38.68 4.00
C THR A 151 -7.27 -38.31 4.46
N CYS A 152 -7.16 -37.90 5.73
CA CYS A 152 -5.90 -37.72 6.44
C CYS A 152 -5.96 -38.54 7.73
N GLY A 153 -5.37 -39.75 7.68
CA GLY A 153 -5.45 -40.70 8.78
C GLY A 153 -6.90 -41.13 9.03
N PRO A 154 -7.44 -41.02 10.25
CA PRO A 154 -8.84 -41.35 10.52
C PRO A 154 -9.83 -40.28 10.03
N ASN A 155 -9.37 -39.10 9.66
CA ASN A 155 -10.24 -37.97 9.35
C ASN A 155 -10.55 -37.90 7.86
N THR A 156 -11.84 -37.86 7.51
CA THR A 156 -12.29 -37.61 6.13
C THR A 156 -12.20 -36.11 5.84
N CYS A 157 -11.55 -35.76 4.74
CA CYS A 157 -11.46 -34.38 4.30
C CYS A 157 -12.66 -34.02 3.42
N GLY A 158 -13.07 -32.76 3.49
CA GLY A 158 -14.13 -32.26 2.61
C GLY A 158 -13.69 -32.16 1.16
N THR A 159 -14.58 -31.66 0.33
CA THR A 159 -14.25 -31.17 -1.02
C THR A 159 -14.74 -29.73 -1.14
N THR A 160 -14.02 -28.91 -1.88
CA THR A 160 -14.47 -27.55 -2.21
C THR A 160 -14.09 -27.24 -3.64
N PRO A 161 -14.96 -26.55 -4.41
CA PRO A 161 -14.57 -25.97 -5.67
C PRO A 161 -13.37 -25.03 -5.48
N ASN A 162 -12.44 -25.03 -6.43
CA ASN A 162 -11.27 -24.14 -6.46
C ASN A 162 -10.35 -24.24 -5.22
N GLY A 163 -10.32 -25.41 -4.56
CA GLY A 163 -9.38 -25.72 -3.49
C GLY A 163 -9.15 -27.21 -3.31
N VAL A 164 -8.12 -27.54 -2.55
CA VAL A 164 -7.76 -28.92 -2.19
C VAL A 164 -7.48 -29.02 -0.70
N PHE A 165 -7.84 -30.16 -0.13
CA PHE A 165 -7.43 -30.53 1.21
C PHE A 165 -6.12 -31.32 1.16
N LEU A 166 -5.17 -30.93 2.01
CA LEU A 166 -3.86 -31.55 2.15
C LEU A 166 -3.67 -32.01 3.59
N CYS A 167 -2.96 -33.11 3.78
CA CYS A 167 -2.70 -33.64 5.11
C CYS A 167 -1.53 -32.93 5.79
N SER A 168 -1.82 -32.33 6.95
CA SER A 168 -0.80 -31.79 7.87
C SER A 168 -0.63 -32.75 9.04
N GLY A 169 0.57 -33.32 9.19
CA GLY A 169 0.87 -34.20 10.33
C GLY A 169 0.06 -35.50 10.33
N GLY A 170 -0.30 -36.03 9.16
CA GLY A 170 -0.98 -37.31 9.00
C GLY A 170 -2.46 -37.34 9.35
N SER A 171 -2.96 -36.46 10.23
CA SER A 171 -4.36 -36.51 10.71
C SER A 171 -5.16 -35.22 10.47
N VAL A 172 -4.56 -34.11 10.04
CA VAL A 172 -5.29 -32.82 9.91
C VAL A 172 -5.49 -32.44 8.44
N CYS A 173 -6.74 -32.33 8.02
CA CYS A 173 -7.12 -31.79 6.71
C CYS A 173 -6.93 -30.26 6.68
N THR A 174 -5.99 -29.77 5.86
CA THR A 174 -5.74 -28.33 5.68
C THR A 174 -6.18 -27.90 4.30
N LEU A 175 -7.07 -26.91 4.21
CA LEU A 175 -7.54 -26.37 2.94
C LEU A 175 -6.52 -25.41 2.32
N ALA A 176 -6.19 -25.63 1.05
CA ALA A 176 -5.47 -24.71 0.20
C ALA A 176 -6.34 -24.31 -0.98
N CYS A 177 -6.54 -23.00 -1.19
CA CYS A 177 -7.35 -22.47 -2.29
C CYS A 177 -6.47 -22.03 -3.46
N ASP A 178 -7.08 -21.96 -4.65
CA ASP A 178 -6.46 -21.44 -5.87
C ASP A 178 -6.27 -19.91 -5.81
N THR A 179 -5.20 -19.49 -5.13
CA THR A 179 -4.86 -18.07 -4.98
C THR A 179 -4.44 -17.43 -6.31
N ALA A 180 -4.00 -18.21 -7.31
CA ALA A 180 -3.63 -17.70 -8.62
C ALA A 180 -4.84 -17.15 -9.39
N ASN A 181 -6.03 -17.70 -9.13
CA ASN A 181 -7.30 -17.21 -9.64
C ASN A 181 -8.10 -16.38 -8.61
N GLY A 182 -7.44 -15.93 -7.55
CA GLY A 182 -8.02 -15.01 -6.57
C GLY A 182 -8.93 -15.68 -5.54
N TYR A 183 -8.83 -16.99 -5.33
CA TYR A 183 -9.60 -17.67 -4.29
C TYR A 183 -8.88 -17.67 -2.95
N VAL A 184 -9.65 -17.47 -1.88
CA VAL A 184 -9.16 -17.47 -0.49
C VAL A 184 -10.05 -18.38 0.36
N ALA A 185 -9.43 -19.06 1.32
CA ALA A 185 -10.12 -19.95 2.24
C ALA A 185 -10.98 -19.16 3.24
N THR A 186 -12.20 -19.63 3.47
CA THR A 186 -13.07 -19.13 4.54
C THR A 186 -12.95 -20.01 5.78
N ASN A 187 -13.41 -19.49 6.91
CA ASN A 187 -13.51 -20.26 8.16
C ASN A 187 -14.48 -21.45 8.06
N ALA A 188 -15.37 -21.45 7.06
CA ALA A 188 -16.29 -22.55 6.78
C ALA A 188 -15.64 -23.68 5.96
N GLY A 189 -14.34 -23.59 5.62
CA GLY A 189 -13.67 -24.61 4.83
C GLY A 189 -14.03 -24.59 3.34
N THR A 190 -14.37 -23.43 2.81
CA THR A 190 -14.69 -23.22 1.38
C THR A 190 -13.74 -22.20 0.75
N CYS A 191 -13.57 -22.25 -0.57
CA CYS A 191 -12.79 -21.27 -1.31
C CYS A 191 -13.69 -20.25 -2.00
N VAL A 192 -13.56 -18.98 -1.64
CA VAL A 192 -14.34 -17.87 -2.23
C VAL A 192 -13.45 -16.95 -3.07
N ASN A 193 -13.98 -16.45 -4.18
CA ASN A 193 -13.23 -15.58 -5.09
C ASN A 193 -13.25 -14.14 -4.58
N VAL A 194 -12.12 -13.63 -4.10
CA VAL A 194 -12.05 -12.25 -3.56
C VAL A 194 -11.86 -11.17 -4.63
N GLU A 195 -11.73 -11.56 -5.90
CA GLU A 195 -11.47 -10.63 -7.00
C GLU A 195 -12.73 -10.27 -7.80
N THR A 196 -13.73 -11.15 -7.78
CA THR A 196 -14.94 -11.06 -8.62
C THR A 196 -16.24 -11.30 -7.85
N SER A 197 -16.21 -11.97 -6.69
CA SER A 197 -17.43 -12.17 -5.88
C SER A 197 -17.84 -10.86 -5.21
N PRO A 198 -19.05 -10.33 -5.46
CA PRO A 198 -19.53 -9.15 -4.75
C PRO A 198 -19.66 -9.41 -3.24
N ASP A 199 -19.95 -10.64 -2.80
CA ASP A 199 -20.09 -10.97 -1.37
C ASP A 199 -18.76 -11.21 -0.62
N ASN A 200 -17.63 -11.25 -1.34
CA ASN A 200 -16.31 -11.56 -0.76
C ASN A 200 -15.22 -10.63 -1.31
N CYS A 201 -15.56 -9.42 -1.71
CA CYS A 201 -14.68 -8.55 -2.46
C CYS A 201 -13.52 -8.01 -1.62
N GLY A 202 -12.29 -8.31 -2.05
CA GLY A 202 -11.06 -7.93 -1.39
C GLY A 202 -10.68 -8.82 -0.20
N ALA A 203 -11.66 -9.31 0.56
CA ALA A 203 -11.48 -10.31 1.60
C ALA A 203 -12.74 -11.17 1.76
N ALA A 204 -12.55 -12.42 2.21
CA ALA A 204 -13.64 -13.34 2.51
C ALA A 204 -14.65 -12.69 3.49
N GLY A 205 -15.94 -12.79 3.18
CA GLY A 205 -17.03 -12.19 3.97
C GLY A 205 -17.18 -10.66 3.84
N THR A 206 -16.39 -10.00 3.00
CA THR A 206 -16.55 -8.56 2.74
C THR A 206 -17.49 -8.34 1.56
N SER A 207 -18.76 -8.04 1.83
CA SER A 207 -19.73 -7.75 0.78
C SER A 207 -19.60 -6.33 0.23
N CYS A 208 -19.80 -6.18 -1.07
CA CYS A 208 -19.83 -4.88 -1.70
C CYS A 208 -21.10 -4.12 -1.30
N PRO A 209 -20.97 -2.83 -0.94
CA PRO A 209 -22.13 -2.03 -0.60
C PRO A 209 -23.05 -1.93 -1.81
N GLY A 210 -24.36 -2.10 -1.58
CA GLY A 210 -25.38 -1.86 -2.58
C GLY A 210 -25.43 -0.39 -3.01
N SER A 211 -26.17 -0.12 -4.09
CA SER A 211 -26.45 1.25 -4.51
C SER A 211 -27.25 1.98 -3.45
N TYR A 212 -26.85 3.22 -3.12
CA TYR A 212 -27.55 4.03 -2.12
C TYR A 212 -29.05 4.23 -2.44
N ASN A 213 -29.39 4.38 -3.72
CA ASN A 213 -30.78 4.55 -4.16
C ASN A 213 -31.40 3.25 -4.69
N GLY A 214 -30.77 2.09 -4.46
CA GLY A 214 -31.22 0.79 -4.97
C GLY A 214 -31.04 0.60 -6.49
N VAL A 215 -30.53 1.59 -7.23
CA VAL A 215 -30.34 1.51 -8.68
C VAL A 215 -28.91 1.11 -9.02
N GLY A 216 -28.75 -0.02 -9.72
CA GLY A 216 -27.46 -0.59 -10.10
C GLY A 216 -27.07 -1.81 -9.28
N THR A 217 -26.20 -2.65 -9.85
CA THR A 217 -25.79 -3.91 -9.22
C THR A 217 -24.38 -3.79 -8.66
N ALA A 218 -24.20 -4.11 -7.38
CA ALA A 218 -22.89 -4.21 -6.78
C ALA A 218 -22.07 -5.30 -7.48
N ALA A 219 -20.83 -5.01 -7.82
CA ALA A 219 -19.93 -5.96 -8.44
C ALA A 219 -18.53 -5.82 -7.84
N CYS A 220 -17.78 -6.92 -7.83
CA CYS A 220 -16.37 -6.89 -7.46
C CYS A 220 -15.51 -6.98 -8.72
N ARG A 221 -14.52 -6.10 -8.84
CA ARG A 221 -13.53 -6.18 -9.91
C ARG A 221 -12.16 -5.87 -9.36
N ASN A 222 -11.22 -6.80 -9.53
CA ASN A 222 -9.84 -6.67 -9.07
C ASN A 222 -9.78 -6.27 -7.58
N ARG A 223 -10.53 -6.98 -6.72
CA ARG A 223 -10.60 -6.76 -5.27
C ARG A 223 -11.19 -5.42 -4.84
N ARG A 224 -11.84 -4.71 -5.76
CA ARG A 224 -12.47 -3.42 -5.49
C ARG A 224 -13.95 -3.49 -5.81
N CYS A 225 -14.76 -3.05 -4.86
CA CYS A 225 -16.19 -2.88 -5.10
C CYS A 225 -16.42 -1.75 -6.09
N ILE A 226 -17.23 -2.06 -7.09
CA ILE A 226 -17.75 -1.13 -8.08
C ILE A 226 -19.27 -1.26 -8.12
N LEU A 227 -19.93 -0.24 -8.64
CA LEU A 227 -21.36 -0.29 -8.90
C LEU A 227 -21.57 -0.26 -10.42
N SER A 228 -22.19 -1.32 -10.94
CA SER A 228 -22.54 -1.41 -12.36
C SER A 228 -23.87 -0.71 -12.59
N CYS A 229 -23.85 0.38 -13.35
CA CYS A 229 -25.03 1.18 -13.62
C CYS A 229 -25.77 0.68 -14.87
N PRO A 230 -27.11 0.54 -14.83
CA PRO A 230 -27.90 0.21 -16.00
C PRO A 230 -27.76 1.29 -17.09
N ARG A 231 -28.00 0.90 -18.34
CA ARG A 231 -27.94 1.83 -19.49
C ARG A 231 -28.83 3.05 -19.24
N GLY A 232 -28.34 4.25 -19.61
CA GLY A 232 -29.04 5.52 -19.37
C GLY A 232 -28.81 6.13 -17.98
N THR A 233 -28.04 5.46 -17.12
CA THR A 233 -27.64 6.01 -15.81
C THR A 233 -26.12 6.15 -15.72
N THR A 234 -25.66 7.06 -14.86
CA THR A 234 -24.24 7.37 -14.63
C THR A 234 -23.88 7.18 -13.17
N LEU A 235 -22.68 6.66 -12.92
CA LEU A 235 -22.16 6.45 -11.58
C LEU A 235 -21.88 7.79 -10.88
N ARG A 236 -22.43 7.97 -9.70
CA ARG A 236 -22.22 9.12 -8.82
C ARG A 236 -21.83 8.66 -7.42
N ARG A 237 -21.28 9.61 -6.64
CA ARG A 237 -21.01 9.46 -5.21
C ARG A 237 -21.89 10.43 -4.44
N THR A 238 -22.34 10.02 -3.26
CA THR A 238 -23.01 10.91 -2.31
C THR A 238 -22.08 12.06 -1.91
N LEU A 239 -22.65 13.16 -1.42
CA LEU A 239 -21.91 14.38 -1.07
C LEU A 239 -20.82 14.14 0.01
N ASP A 240 -21.04 13.19 0.90
CA ASP A 240 -20.09 12.72 1.91
C ASP A 240 -19.02 11.73 1.37
N GLY A 241 -19.16 11.33 0.10
CA GLY A 241 -18.25 10.44 -0.62
C GLY A 241 -18.31 8.97 -0.20
N GLN A 242 -19.22 8.60 0.71
CA GLN A 242 -19.29 7.27 1.33
C GLN A 242 -20.01 6.24 0.48
N ALA A 243 -21.08 6.61 -0.22
CA ALA A 243 -21.90 5.68 -0.98
C ALA A 243 -21.85 5.96 -2.49
N LEU A 244 -21.97 4.89 -3.28
CA LEU A 244 -22.10 4.94 -4.74
C LEU A 244 -23.58 4.81 -5.11
N TYR A 245 -24.01 5.52 -6.15
CA TYR A 245 -25.34 5.35 -6.72
C TYR A 245 -25.34 5.60 -8.22
N CYS A 246 -26.36 5.10 -8.90
CA CYS A 246 -26.59 5.36 -10.31
C CYS A 246 -27.67 6.43 -10.47
N TYR A 247 -27.38 7.47 -11.24
CA TYR A 247 -28.28 8.58 -11.49
C TYR A 247 -28.58 8.70 -12.98
N ALA A 248 -29.84 8.90 -13.35
CA ALA A 248 -30.24 9.06 -14.74
C ALA A 248 -29.45 10.22 -15.38
N SER A 249 -28.74 9.96 -16.47
CA SER A 249 -28.10 11.05 -17.20
C SER A 249 -29.20 11.77 -18.00
N ASP A 250 -29.42 13.05 -17.71
CA ASP A 250 -30.38 13.92 -18.42
C ASP A 250 -30.13 14.06 -19.93
N LEU A 251 -29.08 13.41 -20.45
CA LEU A 251 -28.85 13.23 -21.89
C LEU A 251 -29.95 12.42 -22.59
N ALA A 252 -30.77 11.64 -21.85
CA ALA A 252 -31.94 10.97 -22.41
C ALA A 252 -33.20 11.88 -22.53
N ARG A 253 -33.17 13.11 -22.01
CA ARG A 253 -34.31 14.06 -22.03
C ARG A 253 -34.16 15.21 -23.03
N ARG A 254 -33.10 15.27 -23.84
CA ARG A 254 -32.97 16.25 -24.95
C ARG A 254 -33.73 15.83 -26.21
N GLY A 255 -34.93 15.28 -26.05
CA GLY A 255 -35.86 14.99 -27.15
C GLY A 255 -37.01 15.98 -27.28
N SER A 256 -37.14 16.97 -26.39
CA SER A 256 -38.26 17.92 -26.46
C SER A 256 -37.92 19.16 -25.64
N SER A 257 -37.59 20.23 -26.35
CA SER A 257 -37.45 21.59 -25.81
C SER A 257 -38.77 22.06 -25.18
N PRO A 258 -38.71 22.76 -24.05
CA PRO A 258 -39.53 23.94 -23.87
C PRO A 258 -38.65 25.16 -23.60
N SER A 259 -38.97 26.22 -24.31
CA SER A 259 -38.43 27.57 -24.16
C SER A 259 -38.61 28.04 -22.71
N PHE A 260 -37.51 28.38 -22.02
CA PHE A 260 -37.58 29.13 -20.78
C PHE A 260 -36.50 30.21 -20.77
N THR A 261 -36.96 31.45 -20.91
CA THR A 261 -36.22 32.68 -20.69
C THR A 261 -36.07 32.91 -19.20
N GLY A 262 -34.85 32.79 -18.68
CA GLY A 262 -34.53 33.07 -17.28
C GLY A 262 -33.05 33.36 -17.14
N SER A 263 -32.74 34.60 -16.82
CA SER A 263 -31.43 35.22 -16.68
C SER A 263 -30.54 34.53 -15.63
N ASP A 264 -29.49 33.86 -16.11
CA ASP A 264 -28.34 33.40 -15.32
C ASP A 264 -27.24 34.48 -15.28
N PRO A 265 -26.46 34.56 -14.19
CA PRO A 265 -25.36 35.50 -14.06
C PRO A 265 -24.23 35.12 -15.03
N LEU A 266 -23.66 36.14 -15.68
CA LEU A 266 -22.57 36.06 -16.65
C LEU A 266 -21.36 35.27 -16.12
N VAL A 267 -21.35 33.95 -16.34
CA VAL A 267 -20.11 33.16 -16.37
C VAL A 267 -19.45 33.47 -17.70
N GLU A 268 -18.49 34.40 -17.64
CA GLU A 268 -17.68 34.82 -18.78
C GLU A 268 -16.99 33.61 -19.40
N ARG A 269 -17.56 33.14 -20.52
CA ARG A 269 -17.04 32.04 -21.32
C ARG A 269 -15.70 32.49 -21.91
N ARG A 270 -14.60 32.17 -21.22
CA ARG A 270 -13.24 32.35 -21.75
C ARG A 270 -13.16 31.79 -23.18
N SER A 271 -12.70 32.63 -24.10
CA SER A 271 -12.59 32.32 -25.51
C SER A 271 -11.83 31.01 -25.76
N PRO A 272 -12.12 30.29 -26.85
CA PRO A 272 -11.38 29.09 -27.25
C PRO A 272 -9.86 29.31 -27.28
N GLU A 273 -9.44 30.52 -27.67
CA GLU A 273 -8.04 30.94 -27.73
C GLU A 273 -7.39 31.00 -26.34
N SER A 274 -8.10 31.52 -25.33
CA SER A 274 -7.62 31.53 -23.94
C SER A 274 -7.41 30.11 -23.40
N ARG A 275 -8.27 29.17 -23.76
CA ARG A 275 -8.14 27.75 -23.39
C ARG A 275 -6.93 27.11 -24.06
N GLN A 276 -6.73 27.34 -25.36
CA GLN A 276 -5.56 26.82 -26.09
C GLN A 276 -4.25 27.41 -25.55
N ALA A 277 -4.20 28.72 -25.26
CA ALA A 277 -3.04 29.36 -24.65
C ALA A 277 -2.72 28.77 -23.26
N SER A 278 -3.73 28.52 -22.43
CA SER A 278 -3.53 27.92 -21.10
C SER A 278 -3.04 26.47 -21.18
N ALA A 279 -3.58 25.67 -22.11
CA ALA A 279 -3.13 24.31 -22.35
C ALA A 279 -1.67 24.27 -22.85
N ALA A 280 -1.29 25.18 -23.75
CA ALA A 280 0.09 25.28 -24.24
C ALA A 280 1.07 25.67 -23.12
N ARG A 281 0.70 26.60 -22.24
CA ARG A 281 1.51 26.96 -21.05
C ARG A 281 1.70 25.78 -20.11
N ILE A 282 0.64 25.03 -19.81
CA ILE A 282 0.71 23.83 -18.96
C ILE A 282 1.61 22.76 -19.61
N LYS A 283 1.51 22.56 -20.93
CA LYS A 283 2.35 21.60 -21.66
C LYS A 283 3.82 21.98 -21.60
N ARG A 284 4.16 23.26 -21.83
CA ARG A 284 5.54 23.76 -21.72
C ARG A 284 6.09 23.63 -20.30
N ALA A 285 5.30 23.97 -19.29
CA ALA A 285 5.69 23.80 -17.88
C ALA A 285 5.97 22.33 -17.52
N LYS A 286 5.13 21.40 -17.99
CA LYS A 286 5.35 19.95 -17.78
C LYS A 286 6.64 19.45 -18.44
N VAL A 287 6.91 19.87 -19.68
CA VAL A 287 8.15 19.48 -20.39
C VAL A 287 9.39 20.04 -19.69
N ALA A 288 9.34 21.30 -19.23
CA ALA A 288 10.44 21.91 -18.48
C ALA A 288 10.70 21.16 -17.15
N ALA A 289 9.64 20.81 -16.41
CA ALA A 289 9.74 20.04 -15.17
C ALA A 289 10.36 18.65 -15.40
N VAL A 290 9.96 17.93 -16.45
CA VAL A 290 10.53 16.62 -16.80
C VAL A 290 12.00 16.75 -17.20
N LYS A 291 12.39 17.80 -17.94
CA LYS A 291 13.79 18.04 -18.32
C LYS A 291 14.65 18.38 -17.11
N LYS A 292 14.12 19.14 -16.14
CA LYS A 292 14.78 19.42 -14.87
C LYS A 292 15.01 18.13 -14.08
N LEU A 293 13.97 17.32 -13.89
CA LEU A 293 14.04 16.03 -13.20
C LEU A 293 15.08 15.09 -13.84
N LYS A 294 15.14 15.01 -15.18
CA LYS A 294 16.14 14.19 -15.89
C LYS A 294 17.58 14.63 -15.63
N ARG A 295 17.84 15.94 -15.49
CA ARG A 295 19.18 16.46 -15.18
C ARG A 295 19.57 16.13 -13.74
N GLU A 296 18.65 16.30 -12.80
CA GLU A 296 18.84 15.95 -11.39
C GLU A 296 19.11 14.44 -11.21
N THR A 297 18.39 13.58 -11.93
CA THR A 297 18.65 12.12 -11.88
C THR A 297 20.00 11.74 -12.46
N ALA A 298 20.46 12.40 -13.53
CA ALA A 298 21.76 12.10 -14.13
C ALA A 298 22.93 12.42 -13.20
N ALA A 299 22.89 13.58 -12.53
CA ALA A 299 23.90 13.96 -11.54
C ALA A 299 23.91 13.00 -10.33
N HIS A 300 22.72 12.59 -9.87
CA HIS A 300 22.60 11.59 -8.81
C HIS A 300 23.19 10.22 -9.22
N ASP A 301 22.89 9.76 -10.44
CA ASP A 301 23.40 8.48 -10.95
C ASP A 301 24.92 8.48 -11.11
N GLU A 302 25.51 9.60 -11.52
CA GLU A 302 26.97 9.76 -11.57
C GLU A 302 27.61 9.72 -10.18
N GLY A 303 27.02 10.42 -9.20
CA GLY A 303 27.45 10.36 -7.80
C GLY A 303 27.38 8.93 -7.23
N GLN A 304 26.34 8.17 -7.55
CA GLN A 304 26.21 6.77 -7.14
C GLN A 304 27.25 5.86 -7.80
N ARG A 305 27.59 6.09 -9.07
CA ARG A 305 28.66 5.33 -9.76
C ARG A 305 30.04 5.63 -9.17
N LEU A 306 30.31 6.90 -8.82
CA LEU A 306 31.54 7.29 -8.12
C LEU A 306 31.62 6.65 -6.75
N LEU A 307 30.53 6.71 -5.97
CA LEU A 307 30.43 6.05 -4.67
C LEU A 307 30.74 4.56 -4.79
N LYS A 308 30.12 3.87 -5.75
CA LYS A 308 30.36 2.44 -5.96
C LYS A 308 31.83 2.14 -6.26
N ARG A 309 32.48 2.94 -7.12
CA ARG A 309 33.92 2.77 -7.40
C ARG A 309 34.78 2.93 -6.15
N HIS A 310 34.53 3.94 -5.33
CA HIS A 310 35.25 4.12 -4.07
C HIS A 310 34.95 3.04 -3.04
N VAL A 311 33.70 2.54 -2.96
CA VAL A 311 33.36 1.38 -2.13
C VAL A 311 34.21 0.18 -2.55
N ASP A 312 34.27 -0.11 -3.85
CA ASP A 312 35.01 -1.25 -4.38
C ASP A 312 36.53 -1.11 -4.14
N GLU A 313 37.07 0.11 -4.29
CA GLU A 313 38.48 0.44 -4.02
C GLU A 313 38.84 0.31 -2.52
N VAL A 314 37.99 0.83 -1.62
CA VAL A 314 38.17 0.69 -0.17
C VAL A 314 38.09 -0.77 0.24
N ASN A 315 37.11 -1.52 -0.29
CA ASN A 315 36.99 -2.95 -0.01
C ASN A 315 38.23 -3.73 -0.46
N ALA A 316 38.77 -3.40 -1.64
CA ALA A 316 39.99 -4.03 -2.14
C ALA A 316 41.20 -3.69 -1.25
N ARG A 317 41.34 -2.43 -0.82
CA ARG A 317 42.43 -1.99 0.07
C ARG A 317 42.35 -2.61 1.46
N GLU A 318 41.14 -2.75 2.01
CA GLU A 318 40.92 -3.35 3.32
C GLU A 318 40.88 -4.90 3.29
N GLY A 319 40.99 -5.52 2.11
CA GLY A 319 40.89 -6.97 1.97
C GLY A 319 39.51 -7.53 2.34
N VAL A 320 38.46 -6.73 2.24
CA VAL A 320 37.09 -7.11 2.62
C VAL A 320 36.50 -8.02 1.56
N SER A 321 36.21 -9.27 1.92
CA SER A 321 35.60 -10.23 1.01
C SER A 321 34.11 -9.96 0.81
N LYS A 322 33.54 -10.47 -0.28
CA LYS A 322 32.07 -10.44 -0.50
C LYS A 322 31.31 -11.09 0.66
N ARG A 323 31.88 -12.15 1.26
CA ARG A 323 31.29 -12.85 2.41
C ARG A 323 31.26 -11.96 3.67
N ASP A 324 32.25 -11.10 3.84
CA ASP A 324 32.28 -10.12 4.94
C ASP A 324 31.20 -9.07 4.76
N LEU A 325 31.03 -8.55 3.54
CA LEU A 325 29.95 -7.60 3.23
C LEU A 325 28.56 -8.21 3.47
N GLU A 326 28.34 -9.47 3.06
CA GLU A 326 27.10 -10.18 3.31
C GLU A 326 26.83 -10.38 4.81
N ARG A 327 27.85 -10.77 5.57
CA ARG A 327 27.78 -10.91 7.03
C ARG A 327 27.47 -9.58 7.71
N ARG A 328 28.16 -8.48 7.36
CA ARG A 328 27.88 -7.12 7.86
C ARG A 328 26.46 -6.67 7.52
N ALA A 329 25.97 -6.98 6.32
CA ALA A 329 24.60 -6.66 5.93
C ALA A 329 23.55 -7.45 6.73
N VAL A 330 23.82 -8.72 7.05
CA VAL A 330 22.97 -9.53 7.94
C VAL A 330 23.00 -8.95 9.35
N PHE A 331 24.18 -8.63 9.89
CA PHE A 331 24.33 -8.01 11.20
C PHE A 331 23.59 -6.67 11.30
N ALA A 332 23.78 -5.77 10.34
CA ALA A 332 23.11 -4.46 10.31
C ALA A 332 21.58 -4.58 10.27
N ARG A 333 21.03 -5.66 9.70
CA ARG A 333 19.59 -5.97 9.74
C ARG A 333 19.16 -6.59 11.07
N ALA A 334 19.98 -7.48 11.62
CA ALA A 334 19.70 -8.14 12.90
C ALA A 334 19.71 -7.13 14.05
N ILE A 335 20.68 -6.20 14.06
CA ILE A 335 20.85 -5.26 15.17
C ILE A 335 19.68 -4.27 15.28
N LYS A 336 19.02 -3.94 14.16
CA LYS A 336 17.80 -3.11 14.13
C LYS A 336 16.62 -3.71 14.90
N ARG A 337 16.69 -4.96 15.36
CA ARG A 337 15.67 -5.59 16.21
C ARG A 337 15.83 -5.26 17.70
N TYR A 338 17.01 -4.80 18.11
CA TYR A 338 17.28 -4.46 19.50
C TYR A 338 16.78 -3.05 19.80
N ARG A 339 15.91 -2.95 20.81
CA ARG A 339 15.51 -1.66 21.37
C ARG A 339 16.59 -1.14 22.30
N CYS A 340 16.84 0.15 22.24
CA CYS A 340 17.87 0.81 23.04
C CYS A 340 17.35 2.10 23.66
N GLY A 341 17.86 2.41 24.86
CA GLY A 341 17.77 3.74 25.46
C GLY A 341 19.08 4.52 25.36
N THR A 342 20.21 3.82 25.20
CA THR A 342 21.56 4.38 25.14
C THR A 342 22.43 3.58 24.18
N ASP A 343 23.53 4.18 23.71
CA ASP A 343 24.47 3.54 22.76
C ASP A 343 25.14 2.28 23.34
N ASN A 344 25.33 2.24 24.66
CA ASN A 344 25.90 1.09 25.37
C ASN A 344 25.10 -0.21 25.17
N VAL A 345 23.77 -0.12 25.03
CA VAL A 345 22.94 -1.31 24.74
C VAL A 345 23.30 -1.89 23.37
N CYS A 346 23.57 -1.02 22.41
CA CYS A 346 23.89 -1.45 21.05
C CYS A 346 25.32 -1.97 20.92
N LEU A 347 26.28 -1.37 21.65
CA LEU A 347 27.64 -1.87 21.74
C LEU A 347 27.68 -3.30 22.32
N LYS A 348 26.86 -3.59 23.35
CA LYS A 348 26.74 -4.95 23.92
C LYS A 348 26.10 -5.97 22.96
N ALA A 349 25.35 -5.51 21.96
CA ALA A 349 24.75 -6.38 20.95
C ALA A 349 25.74 -6.78 19.83
N VAL A 350 26.93 -6.16 19.78
CA VAL A 350 27.99 -6.51 18.84
C VAL A 350 28.67 -7.79 19.31
N THR A 351 28.44 -8.88 18.59
CA THR A 351 29.03 -10.20 18.89
C THR A 351 30.42 -10.38 18.29
N SER A 352 30.73 -9.70 17.18
CA SER A 352 32.07 -9.68 16.59
C SER A 352 32.45 -8.25 16.19
N PRO A 353 33.64 -7.75 16.56
CA PRO A 353 34.11 -6.45 16.09
C PRO A 353 34.14 -6.33 14.56
N SER A 354 34.35 -7.44 13.84
CA SER A 354 34.37 -7.48 12.37
C SER A 354 33.02 -7.22 11.70
N ASP A 355 31.91 -7.33 12.44
CA ASP A 355 30.56 -7.04 11.98
C ASP A 355 30.30 -5.53 11.85
N VAL A 356 31.14 -4.71 12.51
CA VAL A 356 31.16 -3.27 12.38
C VAL A 356 32.29 -2.91 11.41
N PRO A 357 32.04 -2.12 10.34
CA PRO A 357 33.11 -1.73 9.43
C PRO A 357 34.18 -0.91 10.16
N THR A 358 35.39 -0.86 9.59
CA THR A 358 36.45 0.06 10.03
C THR A 358 35.90 1.50 10.04
N ASN A 359 36.16 2.29 11.09
CA ASN A 359 35.56 3.61 11.32
C ASN A 359 34.03 3.60 11.45
N GLY A 360 33.43 2.42 11.60
CA GLY A 360 32.04 2.21 11.95
C GLY A 360 31.82 2.36 13.44
N LEU A 361 30.60 2.73 13.79
CA LEU A 361 30.12 2.74 15.17
C LEU A 361 28.71 2.18 15.22
N VAL A 362 28.34 1.65 16.38
CA VAL A 362 26.98 1.22 16.65
C VAL A 362 26.38 2.16 17.66
N TYR A 363 25.21 2.72 17.34
CA TYR A 363 24.56 3.73 18.17
C TYR A 363 23.07 3.45 18.29
N CYS A 364 22.47 4.04 19.32
CA CYS A 364 21.05 4.04 19.52
C CYS A 364 20.42 5.17 18.71
N ASN A 365 19.61 4.81 17.71
CA ASN A 365 18.90 5.81 16.94
C ASN A 365 17.79 6.42 17.82
N LYS A 366 18.00 7.66 18.28
CA LYS A 366 17.10 8.38 19.19
C LYS A 366 15.66 8.53 18.69
N VAL A 367 15.44 8.47 17.36
CA VAL A 367 14.11 8.61 16.76
C VAL A 367 13.36 7.28 16.76
N THR A 368 14.05 6.19 16.48
CA THR A 368 13.43 4.86 16.37
C THR A 368 13.53 4.04 17.66
N HIS A 369 14.41 4.43 18.59
CA HIS A 369 14.83 3.66 19.76
C HIS A 369 15.32 2.26 19.39
N LEU A 370 15.93 2.11 18.21
CA LEU A 370 16.51 0.88 17.71
C LEU A 370 18.00 1.07 17.48
N CYS A 371 18.76 -0.01 17.67
CA CYS A 371 20.19 0.00 17.35
C CYS A 371 20.42 0.11 15.85
N ALA A 372 21.42 0.90 15.48
CA ALA A 372 21.83 1.10 14.10
C ALA A 372 23.36 1.05 13.99
N VAL A 373 23.84 0.65 12.80
CA VAL A 373 25.25 0.79 12.42
C VAL A 373 25.37 2.10 11.64
N GLY A 374 26.34 2.92 12.02
CA GLY A 374 26.72 4.14 11.33
C GLY A 374 28.24 4.24 11.22
N CYS A 375 28.72 5.41 10.82
CA CYS A 375 30.15 5.70 10.74
C CYS A 375 30.50 6.85 11.68
N GLN A 376 31.78 6.93 12.05
CA GLN A 376 32.34 8.05 12.79
C GLN A 376 32.19 9.36 11.99
N PRO A 377 32.17 10.53 12.67
CA PRO A 377 32.16 11.82 11.99
C PRO A 377 33.28 11.92 10.94
N GLY A 378 32.94 12.42 9.75
CA GLY A 378 33.85 12.46 8.60
C GLY A 378 33.80 11.23 7.69
N PHE A 379 33.01 10.21 8.03
CA PHE A 379 32.81 9.01 7.22
C PHE A 379 31.33 8.80 6.84
N ILE A 380 31.08 8.14 5.71
CA ILE A 380 29.73 7.71 5.28
C ILE A 380 29.63 6.20 5.15
N LEU A 381 28.48 5.64 5.53
CA LEU A 381 28.21 4.23 5.36
C LEU A 381 27.71 3.95 3.94
N ALA A 382 28.53 3.30 3.12
CA ALA A 382 28.19 2.93 1.75
C ALA A 382 28.62 1.48 1.48
N GLY A 383 27.71 0.67 0.94
CA GLY A 383 28.02 -0.73 0.61
C GLY A 383 28.44 -1.61 1.81
N GLY A 384 28.23 -1.15 3.05
CA GLY A 384 28.67 -1.87 4.26
C GLY A 384 30.07 -1.48 4.74
N THR A 385 30.67 -0.42 4.18
CA THR A 385 31.95 0.18 4.63
C THR A 385 31.80 1.67 4.91
N CYS A 386 32.68 2.19 5.78
CA CYS A 386 32.72 3.60 6.10
C CYS A 386 33.78 4.30 5.25
N ILE A 387 33.35 5.18 4.35
CA ILE A 387 34.22 5.89 3.42
C ILE A 387 34.49 7.28 3.95
N ALA A 388 35.77 7.64 4.08
CA ALA A 388 36.18 8.97 4.50
C ALA A 388 35.80 10.04 3.45
N SER A 389 35.32 11.18 3.91
CA SER A 389 35.19 12.37 3.07
C SER A 389 36.57 12.88 2.68
N GLN A 390 36.78 13.15 1.39
CA GLN A 390 37.97 13.81 0.89
C GLN A 390 37.88 15.30 1.25
N PRO A 391 38.83 15.87 2.03
CA PRO A 391 38.82 17.29 2.35
C PRO A 391 39.29 18.15 1.17
N THR A 392 39.99 17.56 0.20
CA THR A 392 40.49 18.24 -1.00
C THR A 392 40.42 17.31 -2.21
N CYS A 393 40.14 17.87 -3.39
CA CYS A 393 40.19 17.18 -4.67
C CYS A 393 41.06 17.99 -5.64
N GLY A 394 42.35 17.63 -5.72
CA GLY A 394 43.34 18.45 -6.44
C GLY A 394 43.50 19.82 -5.76
N PRO A 395 43.38 20.95 -6.50
CA PRO A 395 43.49 22.29 -5.90
C PRO A 395 42.24 22.74 -5.13
N ASN A 396 41.12 22.02 -5.25
CA ASN A 396 39.85 22.44 -4.68
C ASN A 396 39.67 21.86 -3.28
N THR A 397 39.37 22.71 -2.31
CA THR A 397 38.94 22.29 -0.97
C THR A 397 37.48 21.88 -1.00
N CYS A 398 37.20 20.66 -0.54
CA CYS A 398 35.84 20.17 -0.41
C CYS A 398 35.25 20.57 0.94
N GLY A 399 33.93 20.76 0.96
CA GLY A 399 33.21 21.00 2.22
C GLY A 399 33.22 19.77 3.13
N THR A 400 32.63 19.92 4.31
CA THR A 400 32.18 18.79 5.12
C THR A 400 30.67 18.90 5.29
N THR A 401 29.98 17.77 5.38
CA THR A 401 28.55 17.79 5.67
C THR A 401 28.17 16.62 6.57
N PRO A 402 27.28 16.81 7.56
CA PRO A 402 26.76 15.71 8.34
C PRO A 402 25.99 14.74 7.44
N ASN A 403 26.16 13.42 7.65
CA ASN A 403 25.47 12.36 6.90
C ASN A 403 25.76 12.37 5.38
N GLY A 404 26.94 12.87 5.00
CA GLY A 404 27.45 12.85 3.63
C GLY A 404 28.97 12.91 3.60
N ALA A 405 29.53 12.66 2.42
CA ALA A 405 30.94 12.78 2.15
C ALA A 405 31.14 13.39 0.76
N PHE A 406 32.18 14.20 0.64
CA PHE A 406 32.67 14.63 -0.65
C PHE A 406 33.66 13.62 -1.19
N LEU A 407 33.43 13.17 -2.40
CA LEU A 407 34.31 12.27 -3.14
C LEU A 407 34.91 13.01 -4.32
N CYS A 408 36.15 12.70 -4.65
CA CYS A 408 36.81 13.32 -5.80
C CYS A 408 36.38 12.62 -7.07
N SER A 409 35.70 13.35 -7.95
CA SER A 409 35.59 12.96 -9.34
C SER A 409 36.80 13.50 -10.12
N GLY A 410 37.08 12.90 -11.28
CA GLY A 410 38.18 13.33 -12.14
C GLY A 410 38.12 14.83 -12.44
N ALA A 411 39.29 15.46 -12.63
CA ALA A 411 39.48 16.91 -12.76
C ALA A 411 39.30 17.74 -11.47
N GLY A 412 39.45 17.13 -10.29
CA GLY A 412 39.46 17.87 -9.02
C GLY A 412 38.10 18.38 -8.57
N VAL A 413 37.00 17.76 -9.03
CA VAL A 413 35.64 18.18 -8.65
C VAL A 413 35.18 17.43 -7.41
N CYS A 414 34.78 18.18 -6.38
CA CYS A 414 34.19 17.64 -5.16
C CYS A 414 32.73 17.25 -5.41
N THR A 415 32.43 15.95 -5.45
CA THR A 415 31.08 15.43 -5.63
C THR A 415 30.49 15.03 -4.29
N LEU A 416 29.39 15.67 -3.87
CA LEU A 416 28.71 15.31 -2.63
C LEU A 416 27.92 14.01 -2.78
N VAL A 417 28.11 13.08 -1.85
CA VAL A 417 27.33 11.86 -1.73
C VAL A 417 26.68 11.80 -0.34
N CYS A 418 25.37 11.62 -0.31
CA CYS A 418 24.60 11.56 0.94
C CYS A 418 24.21 10.13 1.31
N ASP A 419 23.96 9.90 2.61
CA ASP A 419 23.43 8.65 3.14
C ASP A 419 21.96 8.45 2.75
N THR A 420 21.75 7.96 1.54
CA THR A 420 20.41 7.67 1.00
C THR A 420 19.71 6.54 1.77
N ALA A 421 20.45 5.65 2.44
CA ALA A 421 19.88 4.56 3.23
C ALA A 421 19.13 5.10 4.46
N ASN A 422 19.60 6.21 5.03
CA ASN A 422 18.92 6.94 6.10
C ASN A 422 18.08 8.12 5.60
N GLY A 423 17.88 8.22 4.28
CA GLY A 423 16.97 9.18 3.67
C GLY A 423 17.53 10.56 3.38
N TYR A 424 18.85 10.72 3.43
CA TYR A 424 19.52 11.97 3.09
C TYR A 424 19.67 12.12 1.57
N VAL A 425 19.42 13.33 1.08
CA VAL A 425 19.57 13.70 -0.33
C VAL A 425 20.41 14.98 -0.41
N ALA A 426 21.26 15.08 -1.44
CA ALA A 426 22.09 16.24 -1.68
C ALA A 426 21.22 17.44 -2.09
N SER A 427 21.40 18.57 -1.41
CA SER A 427 20.78 19.85 -1.77
C SER A 427 21.68 20.69 -2.66
N ASP A 428 21.09 21.71 -3.31
CA ASP A 428 21.84 22.70 -4.11
C ASP A 428 22.87 23.48 -3.29
N ALA A 429 22.74 23.50 -1.97
CA ALA A 429 23.69 24.12 -1.04
C ALA A 429 24.87 23.20 -0.67
N ASN A 430 25.07 22.09 -1.38
CA ASN A 430 26.09 21.07 -1.07
C ASN A 430 26.00 20.55 0.37
N THR A 431 24.78 20.36 0.88
CA THR A 431 24.53 19.72 2.17
C THR A 431 23.56 18.56 2.03
N CYS A 432 23.70 17.57 2.91
CA CYS A 432 22.80 16.43 2.97
C CYS A 432 21.57 16.71 3.83
N VAL A 433 20.39 16.67 3.21
CA VAL A 433 19.13 17.01 3.86
C VAL A 433 18.29 15.75 4.06
N ASN A 434 17.78 15.55 5.28
CA ASN A 434 16.99 14.37 5.62
C ASN A 434 15.56 14.47 5.09
N THR A 435 15.21 13.69 4.06
CA THR A 435 13.86 13.69 3.48
C THR A 435 12.85 12.82 4.22
N PHE A 436 13.28 12.06 5.23
CA PHE A 436 12.42 11.15 6.00
C PHE A 436 11.85 11.79 7.25
N THR A 437 12.59 12.72 7.85
CA THR A 437 12.26 13.32 9.15
C THR A 437 12.24 14.84 9.14
N SER A 438 12.85 15.51 8.15
CA SER A 438 12.80 16.97 8.08
C SER A 438 11.41 17.46 7.70
N PRO A 439 10.74 18.27 8.55
CA PRO A 439 9.44 18.85 8.20
C PRO A 439 9.55 19.92 7.10
N THR A 440 10.75 20.41 6.76
CA THR A 440 10.94 21.39 5.68
C THR A 440 11.34 20.76 4.34
N ASN A 441 11.62 19.45 4.31
CA ASN A 441 12.08 18.71 3.13
C ASN A 441 11.46 17.31 3.05
N CYS A 442 10.19 17.19 3.43
CA CYS A 442 9.55 15.90 3.62
C CYS A 442 9.23 15.20 2.30
N GLY A 443 9.87 14.06 2.06
CA GLY A 443 9.74 13.25 0.85
C GLY A 443 10.48 13.79 -0.37
N ALA A 444 10.67 15.11 -0.47
CA ALA A 444 11.53 15.76 -1.46
C ALA A 444 12.07 17.10 -0.93
N LEU A 445 13.17 17.57 -1.52
CA LEU A 445 13.78 18.86 -1.18
C LEU A 445 12.78 20.01 -1.40
N GLY A 446 12.70 20.91 -0.43
CA GLY A 446 11.79 22.05 -0.43
C GLY A 446 10.32 21.73 -0.14
N VAL A 447 9.94 20.45 0.05
CA VAL A 447 8.57 20.09 0.43
C VAL A 447 8.38 20.32 1.92
N VAL A 448 7.79 21.46 2.27
CA VAL A 448 7.47 21.81 3.65
C VAL A 448 6.15 21.14 4.06
N CYS A 449 6.15 20.44 5.18
CA CYS A 449 4.94 19.89 5.76
C CYS A 449 3.98 21.02 6.14
N PRO A 450 2.71 20.95 5.67
CA PRO A 450 1.77 22.03 5.90
C PRO A 450 1.51 22.18 7.40
N PRO A 451 1.39 23.42 7.91
CA PRO A 451 0.97 23.64 9.28
C PRO A 451 -0.43 23.08 9.51
N SER A 452 -0.78 22.86 10.79
CA SER A 452 -2.13 22.46 11.16
C SER A 452 -3.15 23.49 10.66
N TYR A 453 -4.26 23.02 10.08
CA TYR A 453 -5.30 23.90 9.55
C TYR A 453 -5.93 24.80 10.61
N ASN A 454 -6.03 24.34 11.86
CA ASN A 454 -6.52 25.16 12.98
C ASN A 454 -5.40 25.74 13.85
N GLY A 455 -4.13 25.67 13.41
CA GLY A 455 -2.97 26.13 14.18
C GLY A 455 -2.56 25.22 15.34
N ILE A 456 -3.25 24.11 15.59
CA ILE A 456 -2.99 23.22 16.72
C ILE A 456 -2.24 21.97 16.25
N GLY A 457 -1.07 21.71 16.84
CA GLY A 457 -0.22 20.56 16.53
C GLY A 457 1.03 20.95 15.74
N ILE A 458 2.05 20.10 15.79
CA ILE A 458 3.36 20.34 15.19
C ILE A 458 3.50 19.47 13.94
N PRO A 459 3.74 20.06 12.75
CA PRO A 459 3.97 19.28 11.54
C PRO A 459 5.25 18.46 11.69
N GLN A 460 5.20 17.19 11.36
CA GLN A 460 6.35 16.29 11.39
C GLN A 460 6.43 15.53 10.08
N CYS A 461 7.66 15.27 9.63
CA CYS A 461 7.88 14.31 8.56
C CYS A 461 8.15 12.94 9.17
N ARG A 462 7.45 11.91 8.68
CA ARG A 462 7.69 10.53 9.09
C ARG A 462 7.66 9.63 7.86
N ASN A 463 8.79 8.99 7.56
CA ASN A 463 8.95 8.09 6.41
C ASN A 463 8.49 8.74 5.09
N ARG A 464 8.97 9.97 4.83
CA ARG A 464 8.64 10.77 3.63
C ARG A 464 7.18 11.21 3.53
N ALA A 465 6.37 11.02 4.58
CA ALA A 465 5.00 11.49 4.64
C ALA A 465 4.85 12.56 5.71
N CYS A 466 4.22 13.67 5.35
CA CYS A 466 3.84 14.68 6.32
C CYS A 466 2.70 14.17 7.20
N ILE A 467 2.93 14.20 8.50
CA ILE A 467 1.97 13.92 9.55
C ILE A 467 1.85 15.13 10.47
N LEU A 468 0.79 15.17 11.26
CA LEU A 468 0.60 16.21 12.27
C LEU A 468 0.64 15.56 13.64
N PHE A 469 1.61 15.97 14.47
CA PHE A 469 1.68 15.52 15.85
C PHE A 469 0.75 16.38 16.70
N CYS A 470 -0.33 15.75 17.16
CA CYS A 470 -1.35 16.42 17.96
C CYS A 470 -1.00 16.39 19.45
N PRO A 471 -1.25 17.49 20.19
CA PRO A 471 -1.02 17.51 21.63
C PRO A 471 -1.85 16.45 22.35
N PRO A 472 -1.40 15.98 23.53
CA PRO A 472 -2.15 15.00 24.33
C PRO A 472 -3.63 15.40 24.50
N GLY A 473 -4.53 14.42 24.39
CA GLY A 473 -5.97 14.65 24.44
C GLY A 473 -6.61 14.95 23.08
N SER A 474 -5.85 15.39 22.08
CA SER A 474 -6.37 15.61 20.72
C SER A 474 -5.94 14.51 19.74
N TYR A 475 -6.65 14.37 18.62
CA TYR A 475 -6.34 13.42 17.57
C TYR A 475 -6.32 14.08 16.18
N MET A 476 -5.49 13.53 15.29
CA MET A 476 -5.34 14.02 13.93
C MET A 476 -6.59 13.70 13.09
N ARG A 477 -7.11 14.71 12.38
CA ARG A 477 -8.17 14.61 11.38
C ARG A 477 -7.72 15.25 10.07
N ARG A 478 -8.44 14.95 9.00
CA ARG A 478 -8.33 15.61 7.70
C ARG A 478 -9.56 16.45 7.46
N THR A 479 -9.38 17.60 6.83
CA THR A 479 -10.48 18.44 6.33
C THR A 479 -11.36 17.63 5.37
N ALA A 480 -12.60 18.07 5.15
CA ALA A 480 -13.58 17.34 4.33
C ALA A 480 -13.08 17.08 2.89
N ASP A 481 -12.32 18.02 2.33
CA ASP A 481 -11.65 17.93 1.03
C ASP A 481 -10.38 17.04 1.03
N ARG A 482 -9.99 16.52 2.21
CA ARG A 482 -8.82 15.69 2.49
C ARG A 482 -7.45 16.35 2.25
N THR A 483 -7.42 17.65 1.99
CA THR A 483 -6.19 18.36 1.61
C THR A 483 -5.35 18.79 2.80
N ARG A 484 -5.97 19.11 3.95
CA ARG A 484 -5.27 19.63 5.14
C ARG A 484 -5.46 18.72 6.36
N LEU A 485 -4.44 18.71 7.22
CA LEU A 485 -4.46 18.02 8.50
C LEU A 485 -4.77 19.01 9.62
N TYR A 486 -5.49 18.58 10.64
CA TYR A 486 -5.73 19.36 11.87
C TYR A 486 -5.85 18.46 13.08
N CYS A 487 -5.65 19.04 14.26
CA CYS A 487 -5.88 18.36 15.52
C CYS A 487 -7.28 18.70 16.05
N TYR A 488 -8.05 17.68 16.40
CA TYR A 488 -9.41 17.81 16.91
C TYR A 488 -9.56 17.11 18.25
N GLY A 489 -10.48 17.58 19.08
CA GLY A 489 -10.83 16.92 20.33
C GLY A 489 -10.03 17.39 21.54
N LEU A 490 -9.57 18.65 21.56
CA LEU A 490 -9.25 19.29 22.84
C LEU A 490 -10.54 19.33 23.65
N THR A 491 -10.76 18.34 24.50
CA THR A 491 -11.65 18.52 25.64
C THR A 491 -10.94 19.51 26.53
N VAL A 492 -11.28 20.79 26.36
CA VAL A 492 -11.05 21.80 27.40
C VAL A 492 -11.89 21.30 28.57
N SER A 493 -11.27 20.59 29.49
CA SER A 493 -11.87 20.41 30.80
C SER A 493 -11.84 21.80 31.43
N ALA A 494 -12.98 22.48 31.40
CA ALA A 494 -13.24 23.63 32.25
C ALA A 494 -13.37 23.14 33.70
#